data_AF-A0A2R4MD92-F1
#
_entry.id   AF-A0A2R4MD92-F1
#
_cell.length_a   1.000
_cell.length_b   1.000
_cell.length_c   1.000
_cell.angle_alpha   90.00
_cell.angle_beta   90.00
_cell.angle_gamma   90.00
#
_symmetry.space_group_name_H-M   'P 1'
#
loop_
_entity.id
_entity.type
_entity.pdbx_description
1 polymer ?
#
loop_
_entity_poly.entity_id
_entity_poly.type
_entity_poly.pdbx_seq_one_letter_code
_entity_poly.pdbx_strand_id
1 'polypeptide(L)'
;MSKHLEEIQKYDAGADASIVDNMAKTYRLVLSKRDSAFVATSDPDELKTVRENFLKKKLGLTDSDDKLDAVIAEVAEEMKADRMKERLTFYYLCAKKTGKLSVFA
;
A
#
# COMPACT_ATOMS: atom_id res chain seq x y z
N MET A 1 -13.41 11.35 -9.88
CA MET A 1 -12.59 10.62 -8.89
C MET A 1 -11.60 9.75 -9.64
N SER A 2 -10.37 9.61 -9.16
CA SER A 2 -9.42 8.66 -9.77
C SER A 2 -9.87 7.23 -9.45
N LYS A 3 -9.66 6.28 -10.36
CA LYS A 3 -10.02 4.87 -10.15
C LYS A 3 -9.43 4.29 -8.84
N HIS A 4 -8.24 4.75 -8.47
CA HIS A 4 -7.61 4.33 -7.23
C HIS A 4 -8.32 4.82 -5.97
N LEU A 5 -8.90 6.03 -5.99
CA LEU A 5 -9.66 6.53 -4.84
C LEU A 5 -10.89 5.68 -4.58
N GLU A 6 -11.60 5.25 -5.62
CA GLU A 6 -12.76 4.38 -5.48
C GLU A 6 -12.38 3.00 -4.91
N GLU A 7 -11.26 2.43 -5.33
CA GLU A 7 -10.74 1.17 -4.76
C GLU A 7 -10.35 1.33 -3.29
N ILE A 8 -9.67 2.41 -2.94
CA ILE A 8 -9.27 2.71 -1.55
C ILE A 8 -10.50 2.94 -0.67
N GLN A 9 -11.52 3.63 -1.17
CA GLN A 9 -12.73 3.95 -0.42
C GLN A 9 -13.57 2.72 -0.02
N LYS A 10 -13.34 1.56 -0.63
CA LYS A 10 -13.91 0.28 -0.17
C LYS A 10 -13.40 -0.12 1.22
N TYR A 11 -12.18 0.29 1.56
CA TYR A 11 -11.51 0.01 2.83
C TYR A 11 -11.50 1.22 3.76
N ASP A 12 -11.50 2.42 3.19
CA ASP A 12 -11.46 3.68 3.92
C ASP A 12 -12.34 4.74 3.26
N ALA A 13 -13.62 4.78 3.63
CA ALA A 13 -14.57 5.75 3.10
C ALA A 13 -14.14 7.22 3.32
N GLY A 14 -13.30 7.48 4.33
CA GLY A 14 -12.77 8.80 4.64
C GLY A 14 -11.45 9.15 3.94
N ALA A 15 -10.99 8.34 2.97
CA ALA A 15 -9.72 8.57 2.29
C ALA A 15 -9.67 9.94 1.61
N ASP A 16 -8.61 10.69 1.88
CA ASP A 16 -8.37 12.01 1.30
C ASP A 16 -7.94 11.87 -0.17
N ALA A 17 -8.74 12.44 -1.08
CA ALA A 17 -8.49 12.41 -2.51
C ALA A 17 -7.11 13.00 -2.89
N SER A 18 -6.65 14.04 -2.20
CA SER A 18 -5.37 14.70 -2.47
C SER A 18 -4.20 13.78 -2.15
N ILE A 19 -4.27 13.07 -1.02
CA ILE A 19 -3.27 12.07 -0.63
C ILE A 19 -3.23 10.94 -1.67
N VAL A 20 -4.39 10.41 -2.04
CA VAL A 20 -4.48 9.33 -3.05
C VAL A 20 -3.90 9.78 -4.39
N ASP A 21 -4.21 11.00 -4.85
CA ASP A 21 -3.69 11.53 -6.11
C ASP A 21 -2.16 11.74 -6.06
N ASN A 22 -1.62 12.19 -4.93
CA ASN A 22 -0.17 12.31 -4.73
C ASN A 22 0.53 10.95 -4.69
N MET A 23 -0.08 9.94 -4.08
CA MET A 23 0.39 8.56 -4.14
C MET A 23 0.37 8.04 -5.58
N ALA A 24 -0.73 8.24 -6.32
CA ALA A 24 -0.86 7.81 -7.71
C ALA A 24 0.21 8.46 -8.61
N LYS A 25 0.52 9.76 -8.41
CA LYS A 25 1.63 10.45 -9.08
C LYS A 25 2.98 9.83 -8.73
N THR A 26 3.23 9.58 -7.44
CA THR A 26 4.49 8.98 -6.94
C THR A 26 4.75 7.61 -7.56
N TYR A 27 3.69 6.79 -7.70
CA TYR A 27 3.79 5.42 -8.19
C TYR A 27 3.39 5.24 -9.66
N ARG A 28 3.21 6.32 -10.42
CA ARG A 28 2.71 6.28 -11.81
C ARG A 28 3.43 5.26 -12.70
N LEU A 29 4.76 5.20 -12.63
CA LEU A 29 5.55 4.25 -13.43
C LEU A 29 5.34 2.80 -13.00
N VAL A 30 5.21 2.54 -11.69
CA VAL A 30 4.94 1.22 -11.13
C VAL A 30 3.54 0.76 -11.51
N LEU A 31 2.55 1.65 -11.42
CA LEU A 31 1.15 1.34 -11.75
C LEU A 31 0.90 1.21 -13.25
N SER A 32 1.76 1.79 -14.10
CA SER A 32 1.64 1.67 -15.56
C SER A 32 1.94 0.27 -16.11
N LYS A 33 2.61 -0.58 -15.32
CA LYS A 33 2.92 -1.97 -15.69
C LYS A 33 2.00 -2.91 -14.93
N ARG A 34 1.28 -3.77 -15.65
CA ARG A 34 0.29 -4.69 -15.08
C ARG A 34 0.88 -5.57 -13.98
N ASP A 35 2.07 -6.12 -14.20
CA ASP A 35 2.68 -7.09 -13.29
C ASP A 35 3.13 -6.46 -11.97
N SER A 36 3.38 -5.14 -11.95
CA SER A 36 3.70 -4.39 -10.72
C SER A 36 2.52 -3.60 -10.17
N ALA A 37 1.34 -3.62 -10.79
CA ALA A 37 0.16 -2.92 -10.31
C ALA A 37 -0.52 -3.63 -9.12
N PHE A 38 -0.08 -4.84 -8.77
CA PHE A 38 -0.64 -5.66 -7.70
C PHE A 38 0.44 -6.20 -6.76
N VAL A 39 0.03 -6.58 -5.55
CA VAL A 39 0.88 -7.22 -4.54
C VAL A 39 0.47 -8.69 -4.41
N ALA A 40 1.42 -9.59 -4.65
CA ALA A 40 1.25 -11.03 -4.46
C ALA A 40 1.48 -11.40 -2.99
N THR A 41 0.43 -11.39 -2.17
CA THR A 41 0.57 -11.61 -0.72
C THR A 41 0.92 -13.05 -0.33
N SER A 42 0.92 -13.99 -1.28
CA SER A 42 1.41 -15.36 -1.08
C SER A 42 2.90 -15.51 -1.42
N ASP A 43 3.54 -14.48 -1.99
CA ASP A 43 4.95 -14.50 -2.35
C ASP A 43 5.77 -13.79 -1.26
N PRO A 44 6.60 -14.52 -0.49
CA PRO A 44 7.39 -13.94 0.58
C PRO A 44 8.44 -12.93 0.10
N ASP A 45 8.96 -13.06 -1.13
CA ASP A 45 9.93 -12.10 -1.67
C ASP A 45 9.25 -10.78 -2.05
N GLU A 46 8.00 -10.85 -2.54
CA GLU A 46 7.16 -9.68 -2.76
C GLU A 46 6.87 -8.95 -1.43
N LEU A 47 6.48 -9.68 -0.38
CA LEU A 47 6.22 -9.08 0.94
C LEU A 47 7.48 -8.43 1.54
N LYS A 48 8.63 -9.09 1.41
CA LYS A 48 9.93 -8.53 1.80
C LYS A 48 10.24 -7.25 1.03
N THR A 49 9.96 -7.20 -0.27
CA THR A 49 10.14 -6.00 -1.10
C THR A 49 9.25 -4.85 -0.62
N VAL A 50 8.01 -5.13 -0.24
CA VAL A 50 7.11 -4.12 0.38
C VAL A 50 7.70 -3.62 1.70
N ARG A 51 8.18 -4.51 2.58
CA ARG A 51 8.81 -4.12 3.84
C ARG A 51 10.03 -3.21 3.62
N GLU A 52 10.99 -3.65 2.81
CA GLU A 52 12.26 -2.94 2.66
C GLU A 52 12.09 -1.62 1.88
N ASN A 53 11.39 -1.66 0.74
CA ASN A 53 11.33 -0.50 -0.14
C ASN A 53 10.21 0.48 0.22
N PHE A 54 9.07 -0.02 0.68
CA PHE A 54 7.95 0.84 1.02
C PHE A 54 7.98 1.21 2.50
N LEU A 55 7.85 0.25 3.42
CA LEU A 55 7.74 0.56 4.85
C LEU A 55 9.02 1.21 5.41
N LYS A 56 10.19 0.61 5.19
CA LYS A 56 11.45 1.17 5.72
C LYS A 56 11.92 2.35 4.90
N LYS A 57 12.15 2.18 3.60
CA LYS A 57 12.80 3.21 2.77
C LYS A 57 11.87 4.40 2.46
N LYS A 58 10.62 4.16 2.05
CA LYS A 58 9.71 5.25 1.66
C LYS A 58 9.02 5.89 2.86
N LEU A 59 8.51 5.11 3.82
CA LEU A 59 7.80 5.64 5.00
C LEU A 59 8.74 5.96 6.17
N GLY A 60 10.01 5.57 6.09
CA GLY A 60 11.02 5.85 7.11
C GLY A 60 10.73 5.14 8.43
N LEU A 61 10.18 3.92 8.39
CA LEU A 61 9.95 3.11 9.58
C LEU A 61 11.24 2.40 9.99
N THR A 62 11.52 2.40 11.29
CA THR A 62 12.72 1.80 11.90
C THR A 62 12.37 0.66 12.86
N ASP A 63 11.12 0.20 12.85
CA ASP A 63 10.67 -0.96 13.60
C ASP A 63 11.34 -2.25 13.11
N SER A 64 11.28 -3.29 13.96
CA SER A 64 11.79 -4.62 13.61
C SER A 64 11.01 -5.24 12.44
N ASP A 65 11.66 -6.15 11.71
CA ASP A 65 11.05 -6.86 10.59
C ASP A 65 9.74 -7.55 10.98
N ASP A 66 9.70 -8.23 12.13
CA ASP A 66 8.50 -8.90 12.63
C ASP A 66 7.30 -7.94 12.81
N LYS A 67 7.54 -6.72 13.28
CA LYS A 67 6.48 -5.71 13.43
C LYS A 67 5.99 -5.21 12.08
N LEU A 68 6.90 -4.97 11.16
CA LEU A 68 6.55 -4.51 9.81
C LEU A 68 5.84 -5.61 9.01
N ASP A 69 6.26 -6.87 9.18
CA ASP A 69 5.61 -8.02 8.58
C ASP A 69 4.21 -8.25 9.15
N ALA A 70 3.99 -7.99 10.45
CA ALA A 70 2.66 -8.01 11.04
C ALA A 70 1.73 -6.97 10.39
N VAL A 71 2.22 -5.74 10.15
CA VAL A 71 1.44 -4.71 9.43
C VAL A 71 1.08 -5.16 8.02
N ILE A 72 2.04 -5.75 7.29
CA ILE A 72 1.80 -6.29 5.94
C ILE A 72 0.77 -7.42 5.98
N ALA A 73 0.87 -8.33 6.94
CA ALA A 73 -0.05 -9.45 7.11
C ALA A 73 -1.48 -8.96 7.43
N GLU A 74 -1.62 -7.95 8.30
CA GLU A 74 -2.92 -7.35 8.59
C GLU A 74 -3.56 -6.74 7.34
N VAL A 75 -2.80 -6.01 6.51
CA VAL A 75 -3.32 -5.45 5.25
C VAL A 75 -3.65 -6.56 4.25
N ALA A 76 -2.82 -7.60 4.16
CA ALA A 76 -3.07 -8.75 3.29
C ALA A 76 -4.38 -9.48 3.66
N GLU A 77 -4.63 -9.63 4.96
CA GLU A 77 -5.86 -10.23 5.50
C GLU A 77 -7.07 -9.32 5.29
N GLU A 78 -6.92 -8.00 5.49
CA GLU A 78 -7.97 -7.02 5.22
C GLU A 78 -8.43 -7.07 3.75
N MET A 79 -7.48 -7.22 2.81
CA MET A 79 -7.74 -7.34 1.38
C MET A 79 -7.97 -8.78 0.89
N LYS A 80 -8.24 -9.76 1.77
CA LYS A 80 -8.32 -11.18 1.37
C LYS A 80 -9.44 -11.49 0.37
N ALA A 81 -10.52 -10.71 0.40
CA ALA A 81 -11.67 -10.86 -0.49
C ALA A 81 -11.32 -10.47 -1.94
N ASP A 82 -10.31 -9.62 -2.11
CA ASP A 82 -9.83 -9.22 -3.44
C ASP A 82 -8.89 -10.27 -4.01
N ARG A 83 -9.29 -10.83 -5.16
CA ARG A 83 -8.44 -11.71 -5.96
C ARG A 83 -7.15 -11.02 -6.40
N MET A 84 -7.21 -9.71 -6.68
CA MET A 84 -6.07 -8.90 -7.09
C MET A 84 -5.94 -7.73 -6.12
N LYS A 85 -4.89 -7.74 -5.30
CA LYS A 85 -4.64 -6.70 -4.31
C LYS A 85 -3.89 -5.55 -4.97
N GLU A 86 -4.64 -4.52 -5.36
CA GLU A 86 -4.09 -3.35 -6.06
C GLU A 86 -3.01 -2.66 -5.19
N ARG A 87 -1.85 -2.40 -5.79
CA ARG A 87 -0.66 -1.99 -5.04
C ARG A 87 -0.84 -0.63 -4.37
N LEU A 88 -1.52 0.32 -5.01
CA LEU A 88 -1.72 1.64 -4.40
C LEU A 88 -2.61 1.55 -3.16
N THR A 89 -3.66 0.74 -3.21
CA THR A 89 -4.56 0.44 -2.08
C THR A 89 -3.80 -0.25 -0.96
N PHE A 90 -2.99 -1.26 -1.28
CA PHE A 90 -2.15 -1.93 -0.30
C PHE A 90 -1.19 -0.95 0.39
N TYR A 91 -0.52 -0.09 -0.38
CA TYR A 91 0.41 0.92 0.13
C TYR A 91 -0.31 1.98 0.97
N TYR A 92 -1.50 2.41 0.56
CA TYR A 92 -2.33 3.34 1.32
C TYR A 92 -2.66 2.77 2.70
N LEU A 93 -3.15 1.52 2.76
CA LEU A 93 -3.53 0.87 4.01
C LEU A 93 -2.33 0.67 4.94
N CYS A 94 -1.18 0.26 4.40
CA CYS A 94 0.07 0.19 5.15
C CYS A 94 0.47 1.57 5.72
N ALA A 95 0.43 2.63 4.92
CA ALA A 95 0.75 3.99 5.37
C ALA A 95 -0.27 4.51 6.41
N LYS A 96 -1.56 4.19 6.26
CA LYS A 96 -2.60 4.52 7.22
C LYS A 96 -2.37 3.84 8.57
N LYS A 97 -2.19 2.52 8.59
CA LYS A 97 -1.98 1.74 9.84
C LYS A 97 -0.73 2.18 10.60
N THR A 98 0.28 2.66 9.88
CA THR A 98 1.54 3.13 10.48
C THR A 98 1.57 4.63 10.78
N GLY A 99 0.47 5.37 10.50
CA GLY A 99 0.39 6.81 10.74
C GLY A 99 1.29 7.65 9.81
N LYS A 100 1.63 7.13 8.63
CA LYS A 100 2.58 7.70 7.66
C LYS A 100 1.94 8.26 6.38
N LEU A 101 0.62 8.49 6.37
CA LEU A 101 -0.05 9.14 5.23
C LEU A 101 0.50 10.54 4.93
N SER A 102 1.00 11.25 5.93
CA SER A 102 1.61 12.58 5.78
C SER A 102 2.86 12.61 4.90
N VAL A 103 3.48 11.45 4.61
CA VAL A 103 4.57 11.33 3.62
C VAL A 103 4.10 11.67 2.19
N PHE A 104 2.79 11.63 1.95
CA PHE A 104 2.15 11.88 0.66
C PHE A 104 1.21 13.09 0.66
N ALA A 105 1.21 13.89 1.74
CA ALA A 105 0.49 15.15 1.79
C ALA A 105 1.10 16.19 0.84
#